data_AF-A0A2D9XFP3-F1
#
_entry.id   AF-A0A2D9XFP3-F1
#
_cell.length_a   1.000
_cell.length_b   1.000
_cell.length_c   1.000
_cell.angle_alpha   90.00
_cell.angle_beta   90.00
_cell.angle_gamma   90.00
#
_symmetry.space_group_name_H-M   'P 1'
#
loop_
_entity.id
_entity.type
_entity.pdbx_description
1 polymer ?
#
loop_
_entity_poly.entity_id
_entity_poly.type
_entity_poly.pdbx_seq_one_letter_code
_entity_poly.pdbx_strand_id
1 'polypeptide(L)'
;MEIVSRVISFLSQKKRALFLLLISLAGFFVFLTSSLGPNNLLRADSELYHVDFDGVAFMAVFIVGFSAYISHKTLINFGYLLLIFSLPVAILKTFAEMVSLLATMDGNALEMTSTISEFYTIFLVGCFLSACGYFIDERQKFYETRTLSNLDVVICFLLLVTFNVINIYAVILRSDLSISFGAFWSAPAWLGVLSSLSIALSLYVIFDRKSKDWKFSEYPRQVMSNSKLLLDSVMSVVLMSAIFGAIAFYYTSQSSIESVSVTTEIGFLSMFYAVNIFILSMVSALRVERNFLELDFTKRNWHIIEAFAFLTFMSLAPPTMWDRFSTYFDQAPEEIRELQERIQALEERGQ
;
A
#
# COMPACT_ATOMS: atom_id res chain seq x y z
N MET A 1 -13.63 -32.36 -8.66
CA MET A 1 -13.66 -31.76 -10.02
C MET A 1 -15.07 -31.73 -10.63
N GLU A 2 -15.85 -32.82 -10.61
CA GLU A 2 -17.20 -32.86 -11.22
C GLU A 2 -18.25 -31.93 -10.57
N ILE A 3 -18.20 -31.73 -9.26
CA ILE A 3 -19.13 -30.83 -8.55
C ILE A 3 -18.88 -29.36 -8.94
N VAL A 4 -17.60 -28.96 -9.01
CA VAL A 4 -17.18 -27.62 -9.42
C VAL A 4 -17.57 -27.36 -10.88
N SER A 5 -17.40 -28.35 -11.76
CA SER A 5 -17.84 -28.33 -13.16
C SER A 5 -19.36 -28.11 -13.30
N ARG A 6 -20.19 -28.80 -12.49
CA ARG A 6 -21.66 -28.64 -12.50
C ARG A 6 -22.12 -27.29 -11.96
N VAL A 7 -21.47 -26.74 -10.94
CA VAL A 7 -21.83 -25.42 -10.41
C VAL A 7 -21.47 -24.31 -11.39
N ILE A 8 -20.30 -24.43 -12.05
CA ILE A 8 -19.84 -23.47 -13.06
C ILE A 8 -20.75 -23.48 -14.30
N SER A 9 -21.29 -24.64 -14.71
CA SER A 9 -22.11 -24.73 -15.93
C SER A 9 -23.44 -23.96 -15.87
N PHE A 10 -23.97 -23.65 -14.68
CA PHE A 10 -25.22 -22.88 -14.53
C PHE A 10 -25.05 -21.36 -14.47
N LEU A 11 -23.81 -20.88 -14.38
CA LEU A 11 -23.50 -19.45 -14.29
C LEU A 11 -23.32 -18.84 -15.68
N SER A 12 -23.74 -17.59 -15.89
CA SER A 12 -23.37 -16.84 -17.11
C SER A 12 -21.84 -16.65 -17.17
N GLN A 13 -21.26 -16.43 -18.35
CA GLN A 13 -19.80 -16.28 -18.52
C GLN A 13 -19.15 -15.31 -17.50
N LYS A 14 -19.77 -14.15 -17.26
CA LYS A 14 -19.30 -13.18 -16.24
C LYS A 14 -19.37 -13.72 -14.81
N LYS A 15 -20.44 -14.45 -14.47
CA LYS A 15 -20.60 -15.08 -13.15
C LYS A 15 -19.62 -16.25 -12.96
N ARG A 16 -19.29 -16.99 -14.02
CA ARG A 16 -18.25 -18.04 -14.02
C ARG A 16 -16.87 -17.45 -13.75
N ALA A 17 -16.51 -16.36 -14.43
CA ALA A 17 -15.24 -15.68 -14.24
C ALA A 17 -15.08 -15.16 -12.80
N LEU A 18 -16.13 -14.53 -12.24
CA LEU A 18 -16.12 -14.08 -10.85
C LEU A 18 -16.00 -15.24 -9.85
N PHE A 19 -16.71 -16.33 -10.10
CA PHE A 19 -16.64 -17.53 -9.26
C PHE A 19 -15.26 -18.20 -9.31
N LEU A 20 -14.66 -18.28 -10.50
CA LEU A 20 -13.28 -18.75 -10.66
C LEU A 20 -12.27 -17.82 -9.99
N LEU A 21 -12.47 -16.49 -10.07
CA LEU A 21 -11.64 -15.52 -9.35
C LEU A 21 -11.74 -15.73 -7.83
N LEU A 22 -12.94 -15.94 -7.29
CA LEU A 22 -13.14 -16.24 -5.87
C LEU A 22 -12.45 -17.55 -5.46
N ILE A 23 -12.55 -18.60 -6.28
CA ILE A 23 -11.84 -19.87 -6.05
C ILE A 23 -10.32 -19.65 -6.09
N SER A 24 -9.81 -18.90 -7.07
CA SER A 24 -8.38 -18.60 -7.18
C SER A 24 -7.88 -17.75 -6.02
N LEU A 25 -8.66 -16.77 -5.55
CA LEU A 25 -8.32 -15.97 -4.37
C LEU A 25 -8.33 -16.83 -3.11
N ALA A 26 -9.33 -17.70 -2.94
CA ALA A 26 -9.38 -18.64 -1.82
C ALA A 26 -8.21 -19.64 -1.86
N GLY A 27 -7.89 -20.19 -3.04
CA GLY A 27 -6.76 -21.09 -3.24
C GLY A 27 -5.42 -20.41 -3.00
N PHE A 28 -5.25 -19.17 -3.47
CA PHE A 28 -4.06 -18.37 -3.23
C PHE A 28 -3.93 -17.99 -1.75
N PHE A 29 -5.03 -17.66 -1.09
CA PHE A 29 -5.06 -17.40 0.36
C PHE A 29 -4.70 -18.65 1.17
N VAL A 30 -5.24 -19.82 0.81
CA VAL A 30 -4.87 -21.11 1.42
C VAL A 30 -3.40 -21.45 1.17
N PHE A 31 -2.89 -21.18 -0.02
CA PHE A 31 -1.47 -21.36 -0.35
C PHE A 31 -0.57 -20.45 0.50
N LEU A 32 -0.89 -19.15 0.59
CA LEU A 32 -0.10 -18.23 1.39
C LEU A 32 -0.18 -18.56 2.88
N THR A 33 -1.37 -18.85 3.42
CA THR A 33 -1.54 -19.24 4.84
C THR A 33 -0.82 -20.55 5.18
N SER A 34 -0.76 -21.51 4.27
CA SER A 34 0.00 -22.75 4.47
C SER A 34 1.52 -22.59 4.30
N SER A 35 1.96 -21.60 3.52
CA SER A 35 3.39 -21.36 3.24
C SER A 35 4.04 -20.31 4.15
N LEU A 36 3.25 -19.43 4.75
CA LEU A 36 3.71 -18.25 5.50
C LEU A 36 2.92 -18.03 6.82
N GLY A 37 1.93 -18.86 7.12
CA GLY A 37 1.13 -18.78 8.35
C GLY A 37 1.65 -19.65 9.49
N PRO A 38 0.94 -19.70 10.64
CA PRO A 38 1.36 -20.41 11.86
C PRO A 38 1.68 -21.89 11.64
N ASN A 39 0.95 -22.53 10.72
CA ASN A 39 1.05 -23.96 10.43
C ASN A 39 1.98 -24.24 9.26
N ASN A 40 3.08 -23.50 9.16
CA ASN A 40 3.98 -23.54 8.02
C ASN A 40 4.53 -24.97 7.82
N LEU A 41 4.24 -25.59 6.67
CA LEU A 41 4.82 -26.90 6.31
C LEU A 41 6.35 -26.84 6.14
N LEU A 42 6.93 -25.63 6.06
CA LEU A 42 8.35 -25.37 5.82
C LEU A 42 9.11 -24.80 7.04
N ARG A 43 8.43 -24.48 8.15
CA ARG A 43 9.06 -23.99 9.38
C ARG A 43 8.44 -24.70 10.59
N ALA A 44 9.24 -25.54 11.25
CA ALA A 44 8.82 -26.35 12.39
C ALA A 44 8.60 -25.54 13.69
N ASP A 45 9.13 -24.32 13.78
CA ASP A 45 9.14 -23.54 15.01
C ASP A 45 8.74 -22.07 14.72
N SER A 46 7.50 -21.67 15.00
CA SER A 46 7.17 -20.27 15.36
C SER A 46 5.70 -20.11 15.74
N GLU A 47 5.37 -20.33 17.01
CA GLU A 47 4.11 -19.84 17.61
C GLU A 47 4.08 -18.31 17.76
N LEU A 48 5.19 -17.61 17.44
CA LEU A 48 5.38 -16.19 17.76
C LEU A 48 5.16 -15.18 16.62
N TYR A 49 5.24 -15.56 15.33
CA TYR A 49 5.25 -14.56 14.25
C TYR A 49 4.43 -14.99 13.02
N HIS A 50 3.45 -14.15 12.65
CA HIS A 50 2.47 -14.45 11.62
C HIS A 50 2.28 -13.25 10.68
N VAL A 51 2.29 -13.51 9.37
CA VAL A 51 1.78 -12.55 8.37
C VAL A 51 0.32 -12.25 8.71
N ASP A 52 -0.08 -10.97 8.73
CA ASP A 52 -1.47 -10.54 8.94
C ASP A 52 -2.37 -10.90 7.75
N PHE A 53 -2.72 -12.18 7.68
CA PHE A 53 -3.60 -12.72 6.65
C PHE A 53 -4.98 -12.09 6.70
N ASP A 54 -5.47 -11.71 7.88
CA ASP A 54 -6.76 -11.07 8.04
C ASP A 54 -6.75 -9.66 7.43
N GLY A 55 -5.69 -8.89 7.66
CA GLY A 55 -5.49 -7.59 7.02
C GLY A 55 -5.26 -7.69 5.51
N VAL A 56 -4.54 -8.71 5.04
CA VAL A 56 -4.36 -9.00 3.61
C VAL A 56 -5.71 -9.38 2.96
N ALA A 57 -6.51 -10.20 3.63
CA ALA A 57 -7.85 -10.57 3.17
C ALA A 57 -8.78 -9.36 3.15
N PHE A 58 -8.76 -8.54 4.20
CA PHE A 58 -9.52 -7.29 4.28
C PHE A 58 -9.16 -6.34 3.13
N MET A 59 -7.86 -6.20 2.82
CA MET A 59 -7.39 -5.43 1.66
C MET A 59 -7.94 -5.99 0.35
N ALA A 60 -7.87 -7.30 0.13
CA ALA A 60 -8.40 -7.92 -1.07
C ALA A 60 -9.92 -7.72 -1.21
N VAL A 61 -10.67 -7.88 -0.12
CA VAL A 61 -12.12 -7.61 -0.05
C VAL A 61 -12.42 -6.15 -0.37
N PHE A 62 -11.65 -5.22 0.19
CA PHE A 62 -11.81 -3.79 -0.10
C PHE A 62 -11.54 -3.50 -1.58
N ILE A 63 -10.44 -3.98 -2.15
CA ILE A 63 -10.09 -3.77 -3.58
C ILE A 63 -11.22 -4.27 -4.49
N VAL A 64 -11.70 -5.50 -4.25
CA VAL A 64 -12.77 -6.12 -5.04
C VAL A 64 -14.08 -5.36 -4.85
N GLY A 65 -14.46 -5.04 -3.61
CA GLY A 65 -15.70 -4.33 -3.29
C GLY A 65 -15.73 -2.91 -3.84
N PHE A 66 -14.62 -2.17 -3.70
CA PHE A 66 -14.46 -0.81 -4.21
C PHE A 66 -14.53 -0.78 -5.74
N SER A 67 -13.82 -1.69 -6.40
CA SER A 67 -13.86 -1.83 -7.86
C SER A 67 -15.23 -2.26 -8.37
N ALA A 68 -15.91 -3.18 -7.67
CA ALA A 68 -17.26 -3.62 -8.02
C ALA A 68 -18.30 -2.50 -7.86
N TYR A 69 -18.20 -1.71 -6.78
CA TYR A 69 -19.06 -0.55 -6.55
C TYR A 69 -18.94 0.47 -7.69
N ILE A 70 -17.71 0.88 -8.02
CA ILE A 70 -17.46 1.83 -9.09
C ILE A 70 -17.90 1.25 -10.44
N SER A 71 -17.64 -0.03 -10.71
CA SER A 71 -18.08 -0.72 -11.93
C SER A 71 -19.60 -0.68 -12.07
N HIS A 72 -20.32 -0.95 -10.98
CA HIS A 72 -21.78 -0.91 -10.97
C HIS A 72 -22.34 0.48 -11.28
N LYS A 73 -21.72 1.54 -10.75
CA LYS A 73 -22.16 2.93 -10.93
C LYS A 73 -21.80 3.53 -12.28
N THR A 74 -20.60 3.23 -12.76
CA THR A 74 -20.03 3.84 -13.97
C THR A 74 -20.19 2.97 -15.23
N LEU A 75 -20.58 1.70 -15.07
CA LEU A 75 -20.56 0.68 -16.12
C LEU A 75 -19.16 0.42 -16.72
N ILE A 76 -18.11 0.98 -16.12
CA ILE A 76 -16.73 0.67 -16.50
C ILE A 76 -16.45 -0.81 -16.20
N ASN A 77 -15.66 -1.44 -17.06
CA ASN A 77 -15.27 -2.84 -16.90
C ASN A 77 -14.64 -3.06 -15.52
N PHE A 78 -15.18 -4.01 -14.77
CA PHE A 78 -14.69 -4.39 -13.44
C PHE A 78 -13.20 -4.75 -13.45
N GLY A 79 -12.73 -5.49 -14.46
CA GLY A 79 -11.33 -5.86 -14.64
C GLY A 79 -10.43 -4.64 -14.83
N TYR A 80 -10.87 -3.63 -15.57
CA TYR A 80 -10.13 -2.37 -15.69
C TYR A 80 -10.03 -1.63 -14.35
N LEU A 81 -11.13 -1.57 -13.58
CA LEU A 81 -11.12 -0.94 -12.25
C LEU A 81 -10.23 -1.72 -11.27
N LEU A 82 -10.25 -3.05 -11.35
CA LEU A 82 -9.37 -3.92 -10.58
C LEU A 82 -7.90 -3.68 -10.94
N LEU A 83 -7.58 -3.58 -12.23
CA LEU A 83 -6.23 -3.26 -12.73
C LEU A 83 -5.72 -1.94 -12.13
N ILE A 84 -6.55 -0.89 -12.13
CA ILE A 84 -6.11 0.45 -11.73
C ILE A 84 -6.13 0.69 -10.20
N PHE A 85 -7.01 0.05 -9.43
CA PHE A 85 -7.10 0.29 -7.98
C PHE A 85 -6.31 -0.70 -7.12
N SER A 86 -6.03 -1.91 -7.61
CA SER A 86 -5.37 -2.94 -6.78
C SER A 86 -4.00 -2.52 -6.27
N LEU A 87 -3.18 -1.91 -7.13
CA LEU A 87 -1.80 -1.53 -6.78
C LEU A 87 -1.74 -0.33 -5.83
N PRO A 88 -2.40 0.82 -6.09
CA PRO A 88 -2.42 1.93 -5.14
C PRO A 88 -2.92 1.51 -3.76
N VAL A 89 -3.98 0.70 -3.67
CA VAL A 89 -4.51 0.24 -2.38
C VAL A 89 -3.55 -0.71 -1.67
N ALA A 90 -2.93 -1.64 -2.39
CA ALA A 90 -1.93 -2.53 -1.80
C ALA A 90 -0.76 -1.73 -1.23
N ILE A 91 -0.29 -0.72 -1.95
CA ILE A 91 0.78 0.19 -1.50
C ILE A 91 0.38 0.95 -0.23
N LEU A 92 -0.89 1.36 -0.07
CA LEU A 92 -1.36 1.96 1.20
C LEU A 92 -1.25 1.00 2.37
N LYS A 93 -1.67 -0.26 2.18
CA LYS A 93 -1.54 -1.30 3.22
C LYS A 93 -0.07 -1.50 3.56
N THR A 94 0.77 -1.62 2.55
CA THR A 94 2.20 -1.80 2.69
C THR A 94 2.89 -0.66 3.45
N PHE A 95 2.56 0.61 3.18
CA PHE A 95 3.18 1.72 3.91
C PHE A 95 2.70 1.81 5.37
N ALA A 96 1.47 1.41 5.68
CA ALA A 96 1.02 1.34 7.07
C ALA A 96 1.84 0.30 7.87
N GLU A 97 2.12 -0.87 7.28
CA GLU A 97 3.00 -1.88 7.92
C GLU A 97 4.43 -1.40 8.05
N MET A 98 4.96 -0.66 7.06
CA MET A 98 6.32 -0.13 7.12
C MET A 98 6.51 0.90 8.24
N VAL A 99 5.51 1.74 8.50
CA VAL A 99 5.50 2.62 9.68
C VAL A 99 5.53 1.77 10.96
N SER A 100 4.80 0.65 10.99
CA SER A 100 4.85 -0.28 12.12
C SER A 100 6.23 -0.86 12.37
N LEU A 101 6.85 -1.37 11.30
CA LEU A 101 8.18 -1.96 11.33
C LEU A 101 9.18 -0.98 11.93
N LEU A 102 9.21 0.26 11.43
CA LEU A 102 10.19 1.27 11.85
C LEU A 102 10.04 1.67 13.32
N ALA A 103 8.82 1.67 13.84
CA ALA A 103 8.55 2.05 15.21
C ALA A 103 8.75 0.90 16.22
N THR A 104 8.82 -0.35 15.76
CA THR A 104 9.03 -1.56 16.58
C THR A 104 10.42 -2.16 16.42
N MET A 105 11.38 -1.40 15.86
CA MET A 105 12.76 -1.84 15.62
C MET A 105 13.60 -1.93 16.92
N ASP A 106 13.15 -2.69 17.91
CA ASP A 106 13.86 -2.88 19.19
C ASP A 106 14.88 -4.05 19.14
N GLY A 107 15.38 -4.37 17.95
CA GLY A 107 16.58 -5.20 17.78
C GLY A 107 16.38 -6.71 17.62
N ASN A 108 15.15 -7.17 17.38
CA ASN A 108 14.89 -8.56 17.04
C ASN A 108 14.96 -8.80 15.51
N ALA A 109 16.05 -9.41 15.04
CA ALA A 109 16.28 -9.68 13.61
C ALA A 109 15.19 -10.59 12.97
N LEU A 110 14.62 -11.49 13.76
CA LEU A 110 13.61 -12.45 13.29
C LEU A 110 12.26 -11.78 13.03
N GLU A 111 11.83 -10.91 13.95
CA GLU A 111 10.60 -10.11 13.85
C GLU A 111 10.62 -9.19 12.63
N MET A 112 11.77 -8.57 12.40
CA MET A 112 11.99 -7.68 11.27
C MET A 112 11.93 -8.41 9.91
N THR A 113 12.49 -9.62 9.83
CA THR A 113 12.43 -10.46 8.62
C THR A 113 11.01 -10.91 8.32
N SER A 114 10.22 -11.20 9.36
CA SER A 114 8.79 -11.55 9.24
C SER A 114 8.00 -10.40 8.64
N THR A 115 8.18 -9.18 9.14
CA THR A 115 7.45 -7.99 8.67
C THR A 115 7.87 -7.58 7.25
N ILE A 116 9.15 -7.76 6.87
CA ILE A 116 9.59 -7.60 5.46
C ILE A 116 8.91 -8.63 4.55
N SER A 117 8.74 -9.87 5.03
CA SER A 117 8.04 -10.92 4.27
C SER A 117 6.54 -10.61 4.12
N GLU A 118 5.90 -10.05 5.15
CA GLU A 118 4.53 -9.56 5.10
C GLU A 118 4.37 -8.43 4.08
N PHE A 119 5.29 -7.45 4.10
CA PHE A 119 5.35 -6.35 3.11
C PHE A 119 5.30 -6.89 1.67
N TYR A 120 6.14 -7.87 1.34
CA TYR A 120 6.18 -8.45 0.00
C TYR A 120 4.91 -9.25 -0.31
N THR A 121 4.32 -9.90 0.69
CA THR A 121 3.08 -10.66 0.54
C THR A 121 1.89 -9.76 0.22
N ILE A 122 1.74 -8.64 0.93
CA ILE A 122 0.72 -7.62 0.67
C ILE A 122 0.83 -7.11 -0.77
N PHE A 123 2.05 -6.73 -1.17
CA PHE A 123 2.28 -6.19 -2.51
C PHE A 123 2.04 -7.25 -3.60
N LEU A 124 2.43 -8.50 -3.38
CA LEU A 124 2.19 -9.62 -4.28
C LEU A 124 0.69 -9.85 -4.51
N VAL A 125 -0.13 -9.79 -3.46
CA VAL A 125 -1.60 -9.92 -3.57
C VAL A 125 -2.19 -8.76 -4.39
N GLY A 126 -1.70 -7.54 -4.19
CA GLY A 126 -2.07 -6.38 -5.03
C GLY A 126 -1.73 -6.58 -6.51
N CYS A 127 -0.51 -7.04 -6.80
CA CYS A 127 -0.07 -7.40 -8.15
C CYS A 127 -0.93 -8.50 -8.77
N PHE A 128 -1.25 -9.55 -8.01
CA PHE A 128 -2.10 -10.65 -8.45
C PHE A 128 -3.50 -10.17 -8.83
N LEU A 129 -4.13 -9.35 -7.99
CA LEU A 129 -5.44 -8.75 -8.28
C LEU A 129 -5.38 -7.84 -9.51
N SER A 130 -4.34 -7.03 -9.64
CA SER A 130 -4.13 -6.17 -10.81
C SER A 130 -4.00 -6.99 -12.10
N ALA A 131 -3.22 -8.09 -12.06
CA ALA A 131 -3.07 -9.01 -13.18
C ALA A 131 -4.39 -9.73 -13.53
N CYS A 132 -5.16 -10.16 -12.53
CA CYS A 132 -6.51 -10.67 -12.75
C CYS A 132 -7.38 -9.63 -13.46
N GLY A 133 -7.27 -8.36 -13.07
CA GLY A 133 -7.94 -7.24 -13.72
C GLY A 133 -7.60 -7.12 -15.20
N TYR A 134 -6.32 -7.22 -15.55
CA TYR A 134 -5.85 -7.22 -16.94
C TYR A 134 -6.49 -8.32 -17.80
N PHE A 135 -6.62 -9.54 -17.28
CA PHE A 135 -7.23 -10.65 -18.03
C PHE A 135 -8.76 -10.55 -18.15
N ILE A 136 -9.42 -9.86 -17.21
CA ILE A 136 -10.87 -9.63 -17.22
C ILE A 136 -11.25 -8.41 -18.10
N ASP A 137 -10.30 -7.52 -18.35
CA ASP A 137 -10.49 -6.31 -19.14
C ASP A 137 -10.78 -6.60 -20.62
N GLU A 138 -12.06 -6.77 -20.94
CA GLU A 138 -12.57 -6.78 -22.31
C GLU A 138 -12.53 -5.35 -22.90
N ARG A 139 -11.34 -4.88 -23.31
CA ARG A 139 -11.11 -3.51 -23.84
C ARG A 139 -11.98 -3.10 -25.04
N GLN A 140 -12.81 -4.00 -25.56
CA GLN A 140 -13.61 -3.82 -26.79
C GLN A 140 -15.06 -3.39 -26.56
N LYS A 141 -15.53 -3.14 -25.33
CA LYS A 141 -16.96 -2.85 -25.05
C LYS A 141 -17.23 -1.57 -24.23
N PHE A 142 -16.50 -0.49 -24.46
CA PHE A 142 -16.65 0.76 -23.68
C PHE A 142 -17.73 1.73 -24.19
N TYR A 143 -18.72 1.26 -24.95
CA TYR A 143 -19.64 2.15 -25.67
C TYR A 143 -20.70 2.85 -24.80
N GLU A 144 -20.88 2.45 -23.52
CA GLU A 144 -21.92 3.03 -22.64
C GLU A 144 -21.41 3.22 -21.20
N THR A 145 -20.49 4.16 -20.98
CA THR A 145 -20.01 4.50 -19.63
C THR A 145 -20.79 5.68 -19.03
N ARG A 146 -20.94 5.67 -17.70
CA ARG A 146 -21.58 6.72 -16.90
C ARG A 146 -20.56 7.33 -15.97
N THR A 147 -20.74 8.60 -15.65
CA THR A 147 -19.92 9.29 -14.65
C THR A 147 -20.48 9.07 -13.25
N LEU A 148 -19.61 9.09 -12.25
CA LEU A 148 -20.03 9.06 -10.84
C LEU A 148 -20.83 10.32 -10.47
N SER A 149 -21.82 10.18 -9.58
CA SER A 149 -22.46 11.32 -8.94
C SER A 149 -21.60 11.88 -7.80
N ASN A 150 -21.90 13.10 -7.32
CA ASN A 150 -21.21 13.66 -6.14
C ASN A 150 -21.35 12.76 -4.91
N LEU A 151 -22.52 12.14 -4.74
CA LEU A 151 -22.80 11.22 -3.64
C LEU A 151 -21.92 9.97 -3.75
N ASP A 152 -21.80 9.39 -4.96
CA ASP A 152 -20.94 8.22 -5.16
C ASP A 152 -19.47 8.54 -4.87
N VAL A 153 -18.99 9.74 -5.23
CA VAL A 153 -17.63 10.20 -4.87
C VAL A 153 -17.46 10.32 -3.35
N VAL A 154 -18.45 10.87 -2.64
CA VAL A 154 -18.42 10.94 -1.17
C VAL A 154 -18.42 9.55 -0.55
N ILE A 155 -19.20 8.59 -1.08
CA ILE A 155 -19.16 7.20 -0.63
C ILE A 155 -17.77 6.60 -0.83
N CYS A 156 -17.17 6.75 -2.01
CA CYS A 156 -15.83 6.25 -2.28
C CYS A 156 -14.78 6.88 -1.34
N PHE A 157 -14.90 8.18 -1.06
CA PHE A 157 -14.05 8.86 -0.08
C PHE A 157 -14.21 8.26 1.31
N LEU A 158 -15.44 8.07 1.80
CA LEU A 158 -15.69 7.48 3.11
C LEU A 158 -15.18 6.03 3.20
N LEU A 159 -15.38 5.24 2.15
CA LEU A 159 -14.86 3.87 2.07
C LEU A 159 -13.33 3.85 2.17
N LEU A 160 -12.63 4.75 1.47
CA LEU A 160 -11.18 4.88 1.55
C LEU A 160 -10.73 5.30 2.96
N VAL A 161 -11.41 6.28 3.58
CA VAL A 161 -11.11 6.69 4.96
C VAL A 161 -11.31 5.53 5.94
N THR A 162 -12.42 4.80 5.84
CA THR A 162 -12.70 3.62 6.67
C THR A 162 -11.65 2.53 6.49
N PHE A 163 -11.24 2.26 5.25
CA PHE A 163 -10.15 1.32 4.97
C PHE A 163 -8.85 1.72 5.66
N ASN A 164 -8.43 2.98 5.53
CA ASN A 164 -7.21 3.48 6.18
C ASN A 164 -7.30 3.43 7.70
N VAL A 165 -8.44 3.82 8.30
CA VAL A 165 -8.64 3.78 9.76
C VAL A 165 -8.56 2.35 10.29
N ILE A 166 -9.25 1.40 9.66
CA ILE A 166 -9.21 -0.02 10.06
C ILE A 166 -7.78 -0.55 9.91
N ASN A 167 -7.10 -0.21 8.82
CA ASN A 167 -5.74 -0.66 8.57
C ASN A 167 -4.75 -0.12 9.63
N ILE A 168 -4.79 1.17 9.92
CA ILE A 168 -3.97 1.80 10.96
C ILE A 168 -4.27 1.18 12.33
N TYR A 169 -5.54 0.94 12.64
CA TYR A 169 -5.92 0.33 13.90
C TYR A 169 -5.42 -1.12 14.04
N ALA A 170 -5.48 -1.91 12.96
CA ALA A 170 -4.95 -3.27 12.93
C ALA A 170 -3.43 -3.30 13.15
N VAL A 171 -2.70 -2.34 12.58
CA VAL A 171 -1.26 -2.15 12.82
C VAL A 171 -0.98 -1.85 14.29
N ILE A 172 -1.70 -0.88 14.88
CA ILE A 172 -1.52 -0.46 16.28
C ILE A 172 -1.77 -1.60 17.27
N LEU A 173 -2.80 -2.41 17.01
CA LEU A 173 -3.12 -3.56 17.85
C LEU A 173 -2.03 -4.63 17.79
N ARG A 174 -1.41 -4.84 16.64
CA ARG A 174 -0.31 -5.81 16.46
C ARG A 174 1.01 -5.33 17.01
N SER A 175 1.25 -4.03 17.04
CA SER A 175 2.45 -3.45 17.62
C SER A 175 2.39 -3.37 19.16
N ASP A 176 1.51 -4.12 19.83
CA ASP A 176 1.26 -4.06 21.28
C ASP A 176 1.07 -2.62 21.81
N LEU A 177 0.44 -1.74 21.02
CA LEU A 177 0.26 -0.32 21.33
C LEU A 177 1.54 0.50 21.51
N SER A 178 2.71 -0.01 21.09
CA SER A 178 3.96 0.77 21.01
C SER A 178 3.80 2.00 20.10
N ILE A 179 2.89 1.92 19.13
CA ILE A 179 2.56 3.00 18.20
C ILE A 179 1.21 3.60 18.56
N SER A 180 1.19 4.91 18.82
CA SER A 180 -0.06 5.62 19.03
C SER A 180 -0.76 5.92 17.69
N PHE A 181 -2.10 5.93 17.68
CA PHE A 181 -2.87 6.41 16.52
C PHE A 181 -2.47 7.84 16.11
N GLY A 182 -2.03 8.64 17.08
CA GLY A 182 -1.52 9.99 16.85
C GLY A 182 -0.23 10.06 16.03
N ALA A 183 0.55 8.97 15.91
CA ALA A 183 1.77 8.95 15.11
C ALA A 183 1.47 9.17 13.62
N PHE A 184 0.44 8.49 13.11
CA PHE A 184 -0.06 8.67 11.75
C PHE A 184 -0.60 10.09 11.50
N TRP A 185 -1.09 10.77 12.53
CA TRP A 185 -1.66 12.13 12.46
C TRP A 185 -0.80 13.18 13.16
N SER A 186 0.50 12.91 13.29
CA SER A 186 1.44 13.79 13.97
C SER A 186 1.59 15.12 13.21
N ALA A 187 2.12 16.16 13.88
CA ALA A 187 2.36 17.44 13.21
C ALA A 187 3.25 17.30 11.95
N PRO A 188 4.31 16.46 11.91
CA PRO A 188 5.04 16.15 10.70
C PRO A 188 4.18 15.47 9.61
N ALA A 189 3.30 14.54 9.99
CA ALA A 189 2.39 13.89 9.05
C ALA A 189 1.44 14.90 8.39
N TRP A 190 0.87 15.82 9.18
CA TRP A 190 0.03 16.92 8.66
C TRP A 190 0.80 17.88 7.75
N LEU A 191 2.05 18.20 8.09
CA LEU A 191 2.92 18.98 7.21
C LEU A 191 3.17 18.24 5.88
N GLY A 192 3.35 16.92 5.90
CA GLY A 192 3.45 16.08 4.72
C GLY A 192 2.19 16.14 3.84
N VAL A 193 1.00 16.03 4.44
CA VAL A 193 -0.28 16.15 3.74
C VAL A 193 -0.45 17.54 3.11
N LEU A 194 -0.23 18.60 3.89
CA LEU A 194 -0.44 19.98 3.45
C LEU A 194 0.58 20.41 2.38
N SER A 195 1.83 19.96 2.49
CA SER A 195 2.86 20.19 1.47
C SER A 195 2.52 19.43 0.18
N SER A 196 2.12 18.16 0.28
CA SER A 196 1.69 17.35 -0.87
C SER A 196 0.51 18.00 -1.61
N LEU A 197 -0.51 18.46 -0.88
CA LEU A 197 -1.65 19.16 -1.46
C LEU A 197 -1.25 20.51 -2.07
N SER A 198 -0.40 21.29 -1.40
CA SER A 198 0.01 22.60 -1.90
C SER A 198 0.87 22.50 -3.15
N ILE A 199 1.74 21.49 -3.25
CA ILE A 199 2.53 21.21 -4.45
C ILE A 199 1.62 20.76 -5.59
N ALA A 200 0.73 19.79 -5.35
CA ALA A 200 -0.22 19.33 -6.38
C ALA A 200 -1.03 20.51 -6.93
N LEU A 201 -1.54 21.37 -6.04
CA LEU A 201 -2.28 22.56 -6.43
C LEU A 201 -1.40 23.56 -7.19
N SER A 202 -0.17 23.80 -6.75
CA SER A 202 0.77 24.71 -7.39
C SER A 202 1.11 24.26 -8.80
N LEU A 203 1.47 22.98 -8.96
CA LEU A 203 1.76 22.38 -10.28
C LEU A 203 0.54 22.47 -11.19
N TYR A 204 -0.65 22.16 -10.67
CA TYR A 204 -1.89 22.29 -11.43
C TYR A 204 -2.06 23.73 -11.94
N VAL A 205 -1.91 24.73 -11.07
CA VAL A 205 -2.10 26.14 -11.42
C VAL A 205 -1.04 26.64 -12.42
N ILE A 206 0.22 26.23 -12.26
CA ILE A 206 1.32 26.59 -13.16
C ILE A 206 1.08 26.06 -14.57
N PHE A 207 0.62 24.81 -14.68
CA PHE A 207 0.44 24.14 -15.97
C PHE A 207 -0.93 24.41 -16.60
N ASP A 208 -1.92 24.87 -15.84
CA ASP A 208 -3.18 25.33 -16.41
C ASP A 208 -3.04 26.73 -17.01
N ARG A 209 -3.03 26.81 -18.34
CA ARG A 209 -2.93 28.08 -19.08
C ARG A 209 -4.09 29.04 -18.81
N LYS A 210 -5.23 28.55 -18.30
CA LYS A 210 -6.41 29.37 -17.98
C LYS A 210 -6.41 29.89 -16.55
N SER A 211 -5.51 29.44 -15.68
CA SER A 211 -5.50 29.77 -14.25
C SER A 211 -5.38 31.26 -13.96
N LYS A 212 -4.78 32.03 -14.87
CA LYS A 212 -4.57 33.48 -14.75
C LYS A 212 -5.86 34.29 -14.63
N ASP A 213 -6.97 33.74 -15.12
CA ASP A 213 -8.27 34.44 -15.16
C ASP A 213 -9.19 34.03 -14.01
N TRP A 214 -8.75 33.12 -13.13
CA TRP A 214 -9.61 32.53 -12.10
C TRP A 214 -9.64 33.37 -10.84
N LYS A 215 -10.84 33.56 -10.28
CA LYS A 215 -10.99 34.07 -8.92
C LYS A 215 -10.62 32.98 -7.92
N PHE A 216 -9.98 33.34 -6.81
CA PHE A 216 -9.57 32.38 -5.76
C PHE A 216 -10.69 31.41 -5.34
N SER A 217 -11.93 31.90 -5.24
CA SER A 217 -13.12 31.10 -4.89
C SER A 217 -13.50 30.03 -5.93
N GLU A 218 -13.03 30.15 -7.17
CA GLU A 218 -13.35 29.24 -8.27
C GLU A 218 -12.34 28.10 -8.41
N TYR A 219 -11.14 28.24 -7.82
CA TYR A 219 -10.04 27.27 -7.93
C TYR A 219 -10.48 25.84 -7.59
N PRO A 220 -11.17 25.56 -6.47
CA PRO A 220 -11.55 24.17 -6.14
C PRO A 220 -12.42 23.52 -7.21
N ARG A 221 -13.33 24.29 -7.82
CA ARG A 221 -14.23 23.79 -8.87
C ARG A 221 -13.48 23.58 -10.18
N GLN A 222 -12.55 24.47 -10.52
CA GLN A 222 -11.79 24.41 -11.77
C GLN A 222 -10.72 23.32 -11.73
N VAL A 223 -10.03 23.15 -10.59
CA VAL A 223 -9.07 22.05 -10.36
C VAL A 223 -9.73 20.69 -10.56
N MET A 224 -10.94 20.54 -10.03
CA MET A 224 -11.74 19.33 -10.18
C MET A 224 -12.39 19.18 -11.56
N SER A 225 -12.15 20.08 -12.52
CA SER A 225 -12.72 20.02 -13.87
C SER A 225 -11.76 19.50 -14.94
N ASN A 226 -10.44 19.58 -14.73
CA ASN A 226 -9.43 19.01 -15.61
C ASN A 226 -8.76 17.81 -14.93
N SER A 227 -9.41 16.66 -15.07
CA SER A 227 -9.01 15.41 -14.42
C SER A 227 -7.61 14.96 -14.82
N LYS A 228 -7.23 15.15 -16.08
CA LYS A 228 -5.91 14.76 -16.58
C LYS A 228 -4.81 15.56 -15.89
N LEU A 229 -4.95 16.89 -15.84
CA LEU A 229 -3.96 17.76 -15.21
C LEU A 229 -3.89 17.52 -13.69
N LEU A 230 -5.03 17.30 -13.04
CA LEU A 230 -5.07 16.92 -11.62
C LEU A 230 -4.27 15.63 -11.38
N LEU A 231 -4.50 14.60 -12.18
CA LEU A 231 -3.77 13.33 -12.08
C LEU A 231 -2.27 13.51 -12.35
N ASP A 232 -1.88 14.30 -13.34
CA ASP A 232 -0.46 14.60 -13.63
C ASP A 232 0.22 15.32 -12.44
N SER A 233 -0.44 16.33 -11.87
CA SER A 233 0.08 17.07 -10.72
C SER A 233 0.21 16.19 -9.47
N VAL A 234 -0.78 15.34 -9.19
CA VAL A 234 -0.74 14.43 -8.03
C VAL A 234 0.29 13.33 -8.23
N MET A 235 0.45 12.80 -9.45
CA MET A 235 1.52 11.85 -9.76
C MET A 235 2.92 12.45 -9.52
N SER A 236 3.09 13.74 -9.82
CA SER A 236 4.35 14.44 -9.53
C SER A 236 4.63 14.50 -8.03
N VAL A 237 3.59 14.68 -7.22
CA VAL A 237 3.70 14.63 -5.75
C VAL A 237 4.07 13.24 -5.27
N VAL A 238 3.44 12.17 -5.79
CA VAL A 238 3.79 10.78 -5.47
C VAL A 238 5.28 10.51 -5.73
N LEU A 239 5.78 10.90 -6.91
CA LEU A 239 7.19 10.73 -7.27
C LEU A 239 8.11 11.55 -6.36
N MET A 240 7.72 12.78 -6.04
CA MET A 240 8.51 13.63 -5.17
C MET A 240 8.52 13.16 -3.71
N SER A 241 7.42 12.59 -3.21
CA SER A 241 7.36 11.95 -1.89
C SER A 241 8.32 10.76 -1.81
N ALA A 242 8.43 9.95 -2.88
CA ALA A 242 9.42 8.87 -2.93
C ALA A 242 10.86 9.40 -2.91
N ILE A 243 11.15 10.50 -3.63
CA ILE A 243 12.47 11.15 -3.60
C ILE A 243 12.76 11.72 -2.21
N PHE A 244 11.81 12.41 -1.59
CA PHE A 244 11.97 12.94 -0.23
C PHE A 244 12.20 11.83 0.79
N GLY A 245 11.46 10.73 0.69
CA GLY A 245 11.68 9.55 1.53
C GLY A 245 13.09 8.97 1.37
N ALA A 246 13.60 8.89 0.13
CA ALA A 246 14.96 8.43 -0.12
C ALA A 246 16.03 9.40 0.41
N ILE A 247 15.84 10.73 0.25
CA ILE A 247 16.75 11.76 0.79
C ILE A 247 16.76 11.71 2.32
N ALA A 248 15.57 11.66 2.94
CA ALA A 248 15.36 11.55 4.38
C ALA A 248 16.11 10.33 4.94
N PHE A 249 15.99 9.20 4.25
CA PHE A 249 16.70 7.98 4.60
C PHE A 249 18.23 8.15 4.54
N TYR A 250 18.78 8.68 3.44
CA TYR A 250 20.23 8.89 3.33
C TYR A 250 20.77 9.87 4.35
N TYR A 251 20.06 10.98 4.59
CA TYR A 251 20.49 11.99 5.55
C TYR A 251 20.57 11.44 6.97
N THR A 252 19.66 10.53 7.30
CA THR A 252 19.63 9.91 8.63
C THR A 252 20.42 8.62 8.74
N SER A 253 20.77 7.97 7.63
CA SER A 253 21.62 6.77 7.63
C SER A 253 22.98 6.96 8.31
N GLN A 254 23.40 8.22 8.54
CA GLN A 254 24.61 8.60 9.28
C GLN A 254 24.35 8.91 10.77
N SER A 255 23.10 8.83 11.22
CA SER A 255 22.59 9.25 12.53
C SER A 255 22.17 8.03 13.38
N SER A 256 21.84 8.27 14.67
CA SER A 256 21.37 7.22 15.59
C SER A 256 20.10 6.52 15.07
N ILE A 257 19.87 5.26 15.48
CA ILE A 257 18.75 4.42 15.03
C ILE A 257 17.39 5.12 15.23
N GLU A 258 17.19 5.78 16.37
CA GLU A 258 15.97 6.55 16.65
C GLU A 258 15.72 7.67 15.63
N SER A 259 16.77 8.40 15.24
CA SER A 259 16.64 9.50 14.27
C SER A 259 16.38 9.03 12.84
N VAL A 260 16.85 7.83 12.49
CA VAL A 260 16.54 7.14 11.22
C VAL A 260 15.08 6.73 11.18
N SER A 261 14.57 6.14 12.27
CA SER A 261 13.18 5.69 12.36
C SER A 261 12.21 6.84 12.10
N VAL A 262 12.35 7.96 12.82
CA VAL A 262 11.47 9.14 12.69
C VAL A 262 11.48 9.75 11.28
N THR A 263 12.66 9.84 10.65
CA THR A 263 12.79 10.53 9.36
C THR A 263 12.38 9.63 8.20
N THR A 264 12.58 8.32 8.33
CA THR A 264 12.09 7.32 7.38
C THR A 264 10.57 7.16 7.48
N GLU A 265 10.01 7.27 8.69
CA GLU A 265 8.56 7.30 8.94
C GLU A 265 7.89 8.48 8.21
N ILE A 266 8.48 9.68 8.27
CA ILE A 266 7.99 10.86 7.53
C ILE A 266 7.97 10.60 6.02
N GLY A 267 8.99 9.93 5.48
CA GLY A 267 9.06 9.55 4.07
C GLY A 267 7.93 8.60 3.65
N PHE A 268 7.70 7.54 4.43
CA PHE A 268 6.63 6.58 4.16
C PHE A 268 5.24 7.16 4.37
N LEU A 269 5.04 7.98 5.41
CA LEU A 269 3.78 8.69 5.64
C LEU A 269 3.47 9.66 4.48
N SER A 270 4.49 10.39 3.99
CA SER A 270 4.30 11.28 2.84
C SER A 270 3.82 10.53 1.60
N MET A 271 4.40 9.36 1.33
CA MET A 271 3.99 8.50 0.22
C MET A 271 2.59 7.90 0.44
N PHE A 272 2.29 7.44 1.66
CA PHE A 272 0.96 6.98 2.06
C PHE A 272 -0.12 8.04 1.79
N TYR A 273 0.13 9.29 2.13
CA TYR A 273 -0.80 10.38 1.86
C TYR A 273 -0.88 10.76 0.38
N ALA A 274 0.25 10.79 -0.33
CA ALA A 274 0.28 11.07 -1.77
C ALA A 274 -0.54 10.02 -2.56
N VAL A 275 -0.43 8.74 -2.19
CA VAL A 275 -1.21 7.66 -2.81
C VAL A 275 -2.70 7.77 -2.48
N ASN A 276 -3.05 8.18 -1.26
CA ASN A 276 -4.45 8.48 -0.92
C ASN A 276 -5.02 9.61 -1.79
N ILE A 277 -4.28 10.72 -1.94
CA ILE A 277 -4.68 11.84 -2.81
C ILE A 277 -4.78 11.37 -4.27
N PHE A 278 -3.91 10.46 -4.70
CA PHE A 278 -3.97 9.87 -6.05
C PHE A 278 -5.23 9.06 -6.27
N ILE A 279 -5.59 8.14 -5.37
CA ILE A 279 -6.84 7.36 -5.46
C ILE A 279 -8.06 8.29 -5.49
N LEU A 280 -8.09 9.33 -4.65
CA LEU A 280 -9.16 10.33 -4.66
C LEU A 280 -9.22 11.14 -5.96
N SER A 281 -8.08 11.42 -6.57
CA SER A 281 -7.99 12.07 -7.88
C SER A 281 -8.49 11.17 -8.99
N MET A 282 -8.22 9.85 -8.92
CA MET A 282 -8.79 8.87 -9.85
C MET A 282 -10.31 8.81 -9.72
N VAL A 283 -10.84 8.71 -8.51
CA VAL A 283 -12.31 8.70 -8.26
C VAL A 283 -12.94 10.00 -8.74
N SER A 284 -12.30 11.15 -8.48
CA SER A 284 -12.77 12.45 -8.95
C SER A 284 -12.75 12.53 -10.47
N ALA A 285 -11.75 11.94 -11.13
CA ALA A 285 -11.68 11.89 -12.59
C ALA A 285 -12.86 11.10 -13.20
N LEU A 286 -13.27 10.00 -12.56
CA LEU A 286 -14.43 9.20 -12.98
C LEU A 286 -15.79 9.92 -12.83
N ARG A 287 -15.84 11.05 -12.12
CA ARG A 287 -17.02 11.93 -12.04
C ARG A 287 -17.13 12.87 -13.24
N VAL A 288 -16.00 13.24 -13.86
CA VAL A 288 -15.94 14.32 -14.85
C VAL A 288 -15.75 13.77 -16.25
N GLU A 289 -14.87 12.78 -16.40
CA GLU A 289 -14.48 12.26 -17.71
C GLU A 289 -15.34 11.09 -18.13
N ARG A 290 -15.96 11.22 -19.30
CA ARG A 290 -16.68 10.10 -19.93
C ARG A 290 -15.73 9.16 -20.66
N ASN A 291 -14.65 9.68 -21.24
CA ASN A 291 -13.64 8.91 -21.93
C ASN A 291 -12.39 8.69 -21.07
N PHE A 292 -12.54 7.89 -20.01
CA PHE A 292 -11.48 7.61 -19.04
C PHE A 292 -10.24 6.90 -19.64
N LEU A 293 -10.34 6.32 -20.85
CA LEU A 293 -9.18 5.77 -21.56
C LEU A 293 -8.13 6.84 -21.89
N GLU A 294 -8.53 8.10 -22.07
CA GLU A 294 -7.63 9.22 -22.33
C GLU A 294 -6.80 9.64 -21.10
N LEU A 295 -7.15 9.14 -19.91
CA LEU A 295 -6.47 9.44 -18.65
C LEU A 295 -5.24 8.56 -18.40
N ASP A 296 -5.07 7.50 -19.19
CA ASP A 296 -3.91 6.58 -19.18
C ASP A 296 -3.55 6.08 -17.77
N PHE A 297 -4.56 5.61 -17.02
CA PHE A 297 -4.35 5.11 -15.65
C PHE A 297 -3.35 3.95 -15.57
N THR A 298 -3.24 3.12 -16.62
CA THR A 298 -2.26 2.02 -16.67
C THR A 298 -0.83 2.54 -16.60
N LYS A 299 -0.49 3.57 -17.38
CA LYS A 299 0.83 4.20 -17.31
C LYS A 299 1.09 4.86 -15.95
N ARG A 300 0.07 5.48 -15.35
CA ARG A 300 0.20 6.10 -14.02
C ARG A 300 0.45 5.07 -12.93
N ASN A 301 -0.27 3.95 -12.96
CA ASN A 301 -0.03 2.83 -12.06
C ASN A 301 1.38 2.27 -12.19
N TRP A 302 1.92 2.21 -13.41
CA TRP A 302 3.32 1.83 -13.63
C TRP A 302 4.28 2.78 -12.93
N HIS A 303 4.09 4.10 -13.05
CA HIS A 303 4.91 5.07 -12.33
C HIS A 303 4.79 4.97 -10.80
N ILE A 304 3.61 4.61 -10.28
CA ILE A 304 3.44 4.34 -8.85
C ILE A 304 4.25 3.11 -8.43
N ILE A 305 4.22 2.04 -9.22
CA ILE A 305 5.05 0.85 -8.96
C ILE A 305 6.53 1.21 -8.98
N GLU A 306 6.98 2.01 -9.96
CA GLU A 306 8.37 2.48 -10.05
C GLU A 306 8.76 3.29 -8.81
N ALA A 307 7.92 4.24 -8.39
CA ALA A 307 8.15 5.05 -7.19
C ALA A 307 8.21 4.19 -5.92
N PHE A 308 7.30 3.24 -5.80
CA PHE A 308 7.25 2.28 -4.70
C PHE A 308 8.49 1.40 -4.67
N ALA A 309 8.83 0.75 -5.80
CA ALA A 309 10.01 -0.09 -5.92
C ALA A 309 11.29 0.71 -5.63
N PHE A 310 11.40 1.93 -6.16
CA PHE A 310 12.51 2.82 -5.86
C PHE A 310 12.64 3.05 -4.36
N LEU A 311 11.58 3.49 -3.68
CA LEU A 311 11.64 3.76 -2.24
C LEU A 311 11.95 2.48 -1.44
N THR A 312 11.29 1.36 -1.75
CA THR A 312 11.52 0.07 -1.09
C THR A 312 12.94 -0.43 -1.27
N PHE A 313 13.48 -0.47 -2.50
CA PHE A 313 14.84 -0.93 -2.74
C PHE A 313 15.84 0.00 -2.09
N MET A 314 15.62 1.32 -2.11
CA MET A 314 16.50 2.25 -1.42
C MET A 314 16.47 2.04 0.09
N SER A 315 15.31 1.81 0.69
CA SER A 315 15.19 1.56 2.13
C SER A 315 15.69 0.18 2.57
N LEU A 316 15.66 -0.84 1.69
CA LEU A 316 15.97 -2.24 2.05
C LEU A 316 17.26 -2.81 1.43
N ALA A 317 17.91 -2.17 0.46
CA ALA A 317 19.12 -2.69 -0.19
C ALA A 317 20.43 -2.35 0.55
N PRO A 318 21.43 -3.24 0.65
CA PRO A 318 22.73 -2.92 1.27
C PRO A 318 23.43 -1.70 0.62
N PRO A 319 24.07 -0.78 1.37
CA PRO A 319 24.32 -0.78 2.82
C PRO A 319 23.26 0.00 3.61
N THR A 320 21.97 -0.15 3.28
CA THR A 320 20.88 0.58 3.95
C THR A 320 20.36 -0.17 5.17
N MET A 321 19.05 -0.26 5.41
CA MET A 321 18.54 -0.90 6.61
C MET A 321 19.07 -2.33 6.77
N TRP A 322 19.33 -3.04 5.66
CA TRP A 322 19.94 -4.38 5.66
C TRP A 322 21.24 -4.50 6.46
N ASP A 323 22.15 -3.53 6.39
CA ASP A 323 23.42 -3.60 7.13
C ASP A 323 23.25 -3.25 8.60
N ARG A 324 22.21 -2.47 8.94
CA ARG A 324 21.78 -2.31 10.34
C ARG A 324 21.02 -3.53 10.83
N PHE A 325 20.50 -4.36 9.92
CA PHE A 325 19.81 -5.59 10.25
C PHE A 325 20.78 -6.74 10.48
N SER A 326 21.81 -6.86 9.64
CA SER A 326 22.91 -7.83 9.80
C SER A 326 23.52 -7.77 11.20
N THR A 327 23.69 -6.57 11.77
CA THR A 327 24.21 -6.41 13.13
C THR A 327 23.33 -7.04 14.22
N TYR A 328 22.02 -7.23 13.98
CA TYR A 328 21.13 -7.96 14.90
C TYR A 328 21.15 -9.47 14.66
N PHE A 329 21.45 -9.92 13.44
CA PHE A 329 21.67 -11.36 13.18
C PHE A 329 22.97 -11.88 13.80
N ASP A 330 23.93 -10.98 14.05
CA ASP A 330 25.21 -11.29 14.71
C ASP A 330 25.14 -11.24 16.25
N GLN A 331 24.00 -10.83 16.83
CA GLN A 331 23.81 -10.85 18.29
C GLN A 331 23.45 -12.28 18.72
N ALA A 332 24.32 -12.89 19.54
CA ALA A 332 24.01 -14.16 20.18
C ALA A 332 22.74 -13.98 21.03
N PRO A 333 21.76 -14.91 20.95
CA PRO A 333 20.59 -14.93 21.84
C PRO A 333 21.02 -14.76 23.30
N GLU A 334 20.23 -14.06 24.12
CA GLU A 334 20.60 -13.79 25.52
C GLU A 334 20.95 -15.07 26.29
N GLU A 335 20.26 -16.18 26.01
CA GLU A 335 20.57 -17.48 26.61
C GLU A 335 21.99 -17.97 26.26
N ILE A 336 22.46 -17.73 25.03
CA ILE A 336 23.83 -18.07 24.60
C ILE A 336 24.84 -17.11 25.23
N ARG A 337 24.48 -15.84 25.39
CA ARG A 337 25.34 -14.84 26.06
C ARG A 337 25.48 -15.13 27.55
N GLU A 338 24.40 -15.47 28.25
CA GLU A 338 24.40 -15.95 29.63
C GLU A 338 25.16 -17.27 29.79
N LEU A 339 25.02 -18.20 28.84
CA LEU A 339 25.80 -19.45 28.82
C LEU A 339 27.28 -19.18 28.61
N GLN A 340 27.65 -18.27 27.71
CA GLN A 340 29.03 -17.85 27.51
C GLN A 340 29.60 -17.19 28.75
N GLU A 341 28.89 -16.26 29.39
CA GLU A 341 29.30 -15.62 30.64
C GLU A 341 29.46 -16.65 31.77
N ARG A 342 28.57 -17.64 31.87
CA ARG A 342 28.70 -18.74 32.85
C ARG A 342 29.88 -19.67 32.57
N ILE A 343 30.12 -20.01 31.30
CA ILE A 343 31.27 -20.83 30.89
C ILE A 343 32.57 -20.09 31.21
N GLN A 344 32.65 -18.80 30.90
CA GLN A 344 33.81 -17.95 31.18
C GLN A 344 34.08 -17.84 32.69
N ALA A 345 33.04 -17.63 33.49
CA ALA A 345 33.15 -17.59 34.96
C ALA A 345 33.55 -18.95 35.58
N LEU A 346 33.24 -20.07 34.92
CA LEU A 346 33.67 -21.40 35.34
C LEU A 346 35.12 -21.69 34.93
N GLU A 347 35.56 -21.23 33.77
CA GLU A 347 36.95 -21.33 33.31
C GLU A 347 37.90 -20.49 34.18
N GLU A 348 37.48 -19.29 34.60
CA GLU A 348 38.26 -18.44 35.52
C GLU A 348 38.35 -19.01 36.95
N ARG A 349 37.39 -19.84 37.37
CA ARG A 349 37.41 -20.53 38.68
C ARG A 349 38.11 -21.89 38.65
N GLY A 350 38.38 -22.41 37.46
CA GLY A 350 39.07 -23.68 37.23
C GLY A 350 40.59 -23.55 37.09
N GLN A 351 41.11 -22.32 37.02
CA GLN A 351 42.53 -21.98 37.22
C GLN A 351 42.79 -21.69 38.70
#